data_AF-A0A367LUT0-F1
#
_entry.id   AF-A0A367LUT0-F1
#
_cell.length_a   1.000
_cell.length_b   1.000
_cell.length_c   1.000
_cell.angle_alpha   90.00
_cell.angle_beta   90.00
_cell.angle_gamma   90.00
#
_symmetry.space_group_name_H-M   'P 1'
#
loop_
_entity.id
_entity.type
_entity.pdbx_description
1 polymer ?
#
loop_
_entity_poly.entity_id
_entity_poly.type
_entity_poly.pdbx_seq_one_letter_code
_entity_poly.pdbx_strand_id
1 'polypeptide(L)'
;ADADAERDLMPLSTWEEGDPLDLDEVEIPYFDEIQVAAGGGRFPDLELAKRKIRFPRSVLHESGVNPKCAVCVNVTGNSMEPLIADGAVIGIDMS
;
A
#
# COMPACT_ATOMS: atom_id res chain seq x y z
N ALA A 1 -22.10 -9.41 36.71
CA ALA A 1 -20.75 -10.01 36.60
C ALA A 1 -20.37 -9.86 35.15
N ASP A 2 -19.69 -8.76 34.85
CA ASP A 2 -19.17 -8.42 33.54
C ASP A 2 -18.14 -9.49 33.14
N ALA A 3 -18.39 -10.13 32.01
CA ALA A 3 -17.44 -11.01 31.36
C ALA A 3 -16.69 -10.14 30.34
N ASP A 4 -15.51 -9.66 30.74
CA ASP A 4 -14.52 -9.03 29.88
C ASP A 4 -14.25 -9.93 28.68
N ALA A 5 -14.73 -9.49 27.52
CA ALA A 5 -14.36 -10.05 26.23
C ALA A 5 -12.91 -9.64 25.96
N GLU A 6 -11.97 -10.48 26.40
CA GLU A 6 -10.56 -10.40 26.02
C GLU A 6 -10.48 -10.51 24.50
N ARG A 7 -10.42 -9.36 23.83
CA ARG A 7 -10.21 -9.29 22.40
C ARG A 7 -8.79 -9.78 22.17
N ASP A 8 -8.65 -10.82 21.37
CA ASP A 8 -7.36 -11.34 20.92
C ASP A 8 -6.65 -10.26 20.10
N LEU A 9 -5.92 -9.39 20.78
CA LEU A 9 -5.19 -8.29 20.18
C LEU A 9 -3.91 -8.89 19.61
N MET A 10 -3.88 -9.10 18.30
CA MET A 10 -2.66 -9.48 17.60
C MET A 10 -1.58 -8.45 17.94
N PRO A 11 -0.37 -8.87 18.37
CA PRO A 11 0.69 -7.94 18.68
C PRO A 11 1.05 -7.12 17.44
N LEU A 12 1.08 -5.79 17.59
CA LEU A 12 1.50 -4.89 16.53
C LEU A 12 3.02 -5.02 16.36
N SER A 13 3.44 -5.55 15.22
CA SER A 13 4.84 -5.58 14.81
C SER A 13 5.20 -4.27 14.12
N THR A 14 6.21 -3.57 14.62
CA THR A 14 6.79 -2.39 13.95
C THR A 14 8.01 -2.81 13.15
N TRP A 15 8.23 -2.18 11.99
CA TRP A 15 9.39 -2.41 11.15
C TRP A 15 10.00 -1.07 10.72
N GLU A 16 11.31 -1.08 10.49
CA GLU A 16 12.07 0.02 9.93
C GLU A 16 12.67 -0.36 8.56
N GLU A 17 13.15 0.64 7.81
CA GLU A 17 13.82 0.41 6.54
C GLU A 17 15.15 -0.34 6.78
N GLY A 18 15.27 -1.54 6.20
CA GLY A 18 16.43 -2.41 6.36
C GLY A 18 16.21 -3.60 7.29
N ASP A 19 15.09 -3.67 8.01
CA ASP A 19 14.70 -4.89 8.73
C ASP A 19 14.52 -6.06 7.74
N PRO A 20 14.81 -7.31 8.13
CA PRO A 20 14.52 -8.46 7.27
C PRO A 20 13.03 -8.53 6.97
N LEU A 21 12.68 -8.98 5.77
CA LEU A 21 11.31 -9.30 5.41
C LEU A 21 10.94 -10.65 5.98
N ASP A 22 9.76 -10.74 6.57
CA ASP A 22 9.18 -12.02 6.94
C ASP A 22 8.80 -12.82 5.67
N LEU A 23 8.68 -14.15 5.83
CA LEU A 23 8.44 -15.06 4.70
C LEU A 23 7.12 -14.79 3.96
N ASP A 24 6.15 -14.21 4.66
CA ASP A 24 4.85 -13.84 4.16
C ASP A 24 4.71 -12.34 3.89
N GLU A 25 5.80 -11.57 3.94
CA GLU A 25 5.80 -10.14 3.62
C GLU A 25 6.46 -9.85 2.26
N VAL A 26 6.04 -8.75 1.64
CA VAL A 26 6.67 -8.19 0.46
C VAL A 26 6.77 -6.68 0.56
N GLU A 27 7.84 -6.11 0.03
CA GLU A 27 7.98 -4.66 -0.11
C GLU A 27 7.40 -4.19 -1.44
N ILE A 28 6.52 -3.20 -1.38
CA ILE A 28 5.96 -2.52 -2.53
C ILE A 28 6.51 -1.08 -2.57
N PRO A 29 7.03 -0.60 -3.72
CA PRO A 29 7.50 0.76 -3.85
C PRO A 29 6.36 1.77 -3.63
N TYR A 30 6.64 2.85 -2.91
CA TYR A 30 5.67 3.88 -2.54
C TYR A 30 6.11 5.28 -2.97
N PHE A 31 5.15 6.03 -3.52
CA PHE A 31 5.33 7.39 -4.02
C PHE A 31 4.38 8.38 -3.33
N ASP A 32 4.94 9.38 -2.65
CA ASP A 32 4.19 10.40 -1.91
C ASP A 32 3.49 11.44 -2.79
N GLU A 33 4.02 11.73 -3.98
CA GLU A 33 3.58 12.87 -4.81
C GLU A 33 3.39 12.45 -6.27
N ILE A 34 2.29 11.77 -6.55
CA ILE A 34 1.85 11.58 -7.93
C ILE A 34 0.47 12.20 -8.09
N GLN A 35 0.39 13.17 -8.98
CA GLN A 35 -0.90 13.60 -9.53
C GLN A 35 -1.36 12.53 -10.51
N VAL A 36 -2.07 11.53 -10.00
CA VAL A 36 -2.85 10.60 -10.83
C VAL A 36 -4.10 11.34 -11.29
N ALA A 37 -3.92 12.33 -12.18
CA ALA A 37 -5.03 13.01 -12.83
C ALA A 37 -5.66 12.03 -13.83
N ALA A 38 -6.93 11.70 -13.60
CA ALA A 38 -7.73 10.87 -14.48
C ALA A 38 -7.66 11.41 -15.92
N GLY A 39 -6.93 10.72 -16.79
CA GLY A 39 -6.90 10.99 -18.24
C GLY A 39 -5.52 11.04 -18.90
N GLY A 40 -4.43 11.28 -18.14
CA GLY A 40 -3.08 11.42 -18.74
C GLY A 40 -1.95 11.02 -17.80
N GLY A 41 -2.23 10.10 -16.88
CA GLY A 41 -1.40 9.76 -15.72
C GLY A 41 0.09 9.67 -16.04
N ARG A 42 0.89 10.45 -15.31
CA ARG A 42 2.33 10.28 -15.29
C ARG A 42 2.62 9.05 -14.43
N PHE A 43 3.09 7.98 -15.05
CA PHE A 43 3.58 6.83 -14.28
C PHE A 43 4.85 7.23 -13.54
N PRO A 44 4.97 6.87 -12.25
CA PRO A 44 6.23 7.03 -11.55
C PRO A 44 7.32 6.22 -12.24
N ASP A 45 8.52 6.78 -12.28
CA ASP A 45 9.70 5.98 -12.50
C ASP A 45 9.96 5.17 -11.23
N LEU A 46 9.99 3.85 -11.32
CA LEU A 46 10.25 2.95 -10.18
C LEU A 46 11.58 3.28 -9.49
N GLU A 47 12.56 3.80 -10.22
CA GLU A 47 13.87 4.22 -9.70
C GLU A 47 13.76 5.46 -8.77
N LEU A 48 12.67 6.22 -8.87
CA LEU A 48 12.38 7.37 -8.00
C LEU A 48 11.63 7.00 -6.72
N ALA A 49 11.29 5.71 -6.51
CA ALA A 49 10.66 5.25 -5.29
C ALA A 49 11.62 5.45 -4.10
N LYS A 50 11.41 6.53 -3.34
CA LYS A 50 12.22 6.83 -2.15
C LYS A 50 11.78 6.08 -0.91
N ARG A 51 10.63 5.40 -0.98
CA ARG A 51 10.00 4.71 0.15
C ARG A 51 9.42 3.39 -0.33
N LYS A 52 9.29 2.46 0.60
CA LYS A 52 8.65 1.16 0.39
C LYS A 52 7.67 0.92 1.53
N ILE A 53 6.60 0.18 1.25
CA ILE A 53 5.61 -0.25 2.23
C ILE A 53 5.60 -1.78 2.23
N ARG A 54 5.54 -2.38 3.43
CA ARG A 54 5.38 -3.83 3.58
C ARG A 54 3.92 -4.23 3.54
N PHE A 55 3.62 -5.27 2.78
CA PHE A 55 2.31 -5.89 2.72
C PHE A 55 2.41 -7.39 2.98
N PRO A 56 1.42 -7.97 3.68
CA PRO A 56 1.28 -9.42 3.70
C PRO A 56 1.01 -9.92 2.27
N ARG A 57 1.80 -10.90 1.85
CA ARG A 57 1.72 -11.55 0.55
C ARG A 57 0.36 -12.20 0.31
N SER A 58 -0.29 -12.68 1.37
CA SER A 58 -1.65 -13.23 1.34
C SER A 58 -2.65 -12.21 0.82
N VAL A 59 -2.63 -10.97 1.34
CA VAL A 59 -3.57 -9.90 0.95
C VAL A 59 -3.41 -9.52 -0.52
N LEU A 60 -2.18 -9.42 -1.02
CA LEU A 60 -1.93 -9.11 -2.43
C LEU A 60 -2.36 -10.27 -3.34
N HIS A 61 -2.10 -11.51 -2.92
CA HIS A 61 -2.52 -12.70 -3.66
C HIS A 61 -4.06 -12.81 -3.73
N GLU A 62 -4.77 -12.57 -2.63
CA GLU A 62 -6.24 -12.53 -2.59
C GLU A 62 -6.80 -11.41 -3.48
N SER A 63 -6.07 -10.29 -3.59
CA SER A 63 -6.41 -9.18 -4.48
C SER A 63 -6.02 -9.43 -5.95
N GLY A 64 -5.36 -10.55 -6.26
CA GLY A 64 -4.87 -10.87 -7.60
C GLY A 64 -3.72 -9.98 -8.09
N VAL A 65 -3.06 -9.26 -7.17
CA VAL A 65 -2.00 -8.28 -7.48
C VAL A 65 -0.64 -8.98 -7.50
N ASN A 66 0.14 -8.76 -8.56
CA ASN A 66 1.51 -9.25 -8.60
C ASN A 66 2.44 -8.29 -7.82
N PRO A 67 3.05 -8.71 -6.70
CA PRO A 67 3.90 -7.83 -5.90
C PRO A 67 5.13 -7.31 -6.65
N LYS A 68 5.58 -7.99 -7.71
CA LYS A 68 6.70 -7.53 -8.54
C LYS A 68 6.31 -6.42 -9.53
N CYS A 69 5.03 -6.28 -9.82
CA CYS A 69 4.49 -5.31 -10.77
C CYS A 69 3.61 -4.26 -10.08
N ALA A 70 3.54 -4.28 -8.75
CA ALA A 70 2.71 -3.38 -7.97
C ALA A 70 3.46 -2.13 -7.53
N VAL A 71 2.73 -1.03 -7.43
CA VAL A 71 3.22 0.25 -6.90
C VAL A 71 2.14 0.89 -6.03
N CYS A 72 2.53 1.48 -4.91
CA CYS A 72 1.63 2.28 -4.08
C CYS A 72 1.87 3.77 -4.34
N VAL A 73 0.79 4.53 -4.48
CA VAL A 73 0.87 5.97 -4.73
C VAL A 73 -0.15 6.69 -3.87
N ASN A 74 0.23 7.88 -3.41
CA ASN A 74 -0.71 8.80 -2.79
C ASN A 74 -1.53 9.52 -3.87
N VAL A 75 -2.85 9.50 -3.74
CA VAL A 75 -3.77 10.20 -4.63
C VAL A 75 -3.86 11.65 -4.21
N THR A 76 -3.68 12.54 -5.17
CA THR A 76 -3.91 13.98 -5.00
C THR A 76 -5.00 14.44 -5.97
N GLY A 77 -5.99 15.16 -5.44
CA GLY A 77 -7.13 15.68 -6.18
C GLY A 77 -8.43 14.93 -5.92
N ASN A 78 -9.53 15.57 -6.31
CA ASN A 78 -10.90 15.13 -6.05
C ASN A 78 -11.55 14.38 -7.24
N SER A 79 -10.76 14.04 -8.26
CA SER A 79 -11.30 13.44 -9.49
C SER A 79 -11.85 12.02 -9.31
N MET A 80 -11.51 11.34 -8.20
CA MET A 80 -12.00 10.00 -7.86
C MET A 80 -12.96 10.00 -6.65
N GLU A 81 -13.47 11.18 -6.27
CA GLU A 81 -14.55 11.30 -5.30
C GLU A 81 -15.86 10.69 -5.84
N PRO A 82 -16.74 10.18 -4.95
CA PRO A 82 -16.61 10.16 -3.48
C PRO A 82 -15.89 8.91 -2.93
N LEU A 83 -15.49 7.97 -3.79
CA LEU A 83 -15.01 6.65 -3.38
C LEU A 83 -13.55 6.67 -2.90
N ILE A 84 -12.73 7.53 -3.50
CA ILE A 84 -11.32 7.69 -3.15
C ILE A 84 -11.11 9.15 -2.76
N ALA A 85 -10.82 9.35 -1.48
CA ALA A 85 -10.57 10.67 -0.92
C ALA A 85 -9.19 11.20 -1.34
N ASP A 86 -9.06 12.53 -1.35
CA ASP A 86 -7.78 13.20 -1.45
C ASP A 86 -6.85 12.74 -0.31
N GLY A 87 -5.61 12.39 -0.64
CA GLY A 87 -4.64 11.82 0.31
C GLY A 87 -4.78 10.32 0.57
N ALA A 88 -5.64 9.60 -0.16
CA ALA A 88 -5.72 8.15 -0.06
C ALA A 88 -4.53 7.47 -0.74
N VAL A 89 -4.01 6.40 -0.13
CA VAL A 89 -3.00 5.54 -0.75
C VAL A 89 -3.70 4.47 -1.58
N ILE A 90 -3.34 4.36 -2.86
CA ILE A 90 -3.83 3.32 -3.76
C ILE A 90 -2.68 2.43 -4.23
N GLY A 91 -2.93 1.12 -4.28
CA GLY A 91 -2.06 0.15 -4.94
C GLY A 91 -2.48 -0.03 -6.40
N ILE A 92 -1.53 0.06 -7.32
CA ILE A 92 -1.73 -0.11 -8.75
C ILE A 92 -0.91 -1.32 -9.19
N ASP A 93 -1.56 -2.31 -9.81
CA ASP A 93 -0.87 -3.38 -10.52
C ASP A 93 -0.55 -2.93 -11.96
N MET A 94 0.72 -3.08 -12.36
CA MET A 94 1.23 -2.70 -13.68
C MET A 94 1.52 -3.90 -14.59
N SER A 95 1.05 -5.11 -14.21
CA SER A 95 1.22 -6.33 -15.01
C SER A 95 0.47 -6.33 -16.35
#